data_AF-A0A9P4UCI2-F1
#
_entry.id   AF-A0A9P4UCI2-F1
#
_cell.length_a   1.000
_cell.length_b   1.000
_cell.length_c   1.000
_cell.angle_alpha   90.00
_cell.angle_beta   90.00
_cell.angle_gamma   90.00
#
_symmetry.space_group_name_H-M   'P 1'
#
loop_
_entity.id
_entity.type
_entity.pdbx_description
1 polymer ?
#
loop_
_entity_poly.entity_id
_entity_poly.type
_entity_poly.pdbx_seq_one_letter_code
_entity_poly.pdbx_strand_id
1 'polypeptide(L)'
;TLDDTNTMPVESNPANASISHRTYFYPLPHPLPPGTPIPYSPGLPSQNPLDLPSTPVEPTSSLVLTSTTKQFVDVRVFKPILEDDPELPNEGGPRARLDWAFAGTSASHPIPDPYPHGTTEHAAHHTAPPRSWPAPVTHASWTHWLDSRHPVAAPSPAIPEDEGTMFPLSATQTLEFGKGINPATGNMWAYEELWTDGSIQSAPTREERDPPVYSIVLRCEDEKHHVRGVVVRLGRYCQGIVMKGAYLSVERWEWVADRDKDEEGQLGQWKRTVRIGDQFIPCAPAFTPAVLSVGGKVRYWDYEWVCEEKVAWKEVVGDGGAAAGGEREW
;
A
#
# COMPACT_ATOMS: atom_id res chain seq x y z
N THR A 1 9.21 -9.18 34.73
CA THR A 1 8.74 -7.79 34.57
C THR A 1 8.51 -7.59 33.10
N LEU A 2 7.27 -7.83 32.67
CA LEU A 2 6.82 -7.64 31.30
C LEU A 2 6.62 -6.13 31.12
N ASP A 3 7.40 -5.53 30.23
CA ASP A 3 7.10 -4.19 29.72
C ASP A 3 5.85 -4.31 28.87
N ASP A 4 4.71 -3.99 29.47
CA ASP A 4 3.51 -3.55 28.75
C ASP A 4 3.88 -2.22 28.10
N THR A 5 4.44 -2.28 26.88
CA THR A 5 4.42 -1.14 25.98
C THR A 5 2.96 -0.93 25.58
N ASN A 6 2.24 -0.20 26.43
CA ASN A 6 0.93 0.36 26.17
C ASN A 6 1.10 1.40 25.05
N THR A 7 1.26 0.92 23.82
CA THR A 7 1.10 1.74 22.62
C THR A 7 -0.36 2.19 22.64
N MET A 8 -0.57 3.45 23.01
CA MET A 8 -1.87 4.11 22.89
C MET A 8 -2.44 3.77 21.51
N PRO A 9 -3.70 3.30 21.42
CA PRO A 9 -4.30 2.96 20.14
C PRO A 9 -4.22 4.19 19.23
N VAL A 10 -3.62 4.04 18.05
CA VAL A 10 -3.54 5.10 17.05
C VAL A 10 -4.97 5.56 16.76
N GLU A 11 -5.26 6.83 17.01
CA GLU A 11 -6.58 7.39 16.78
C GLU A 11 -6.93 7.29 15.29
N SER A 12 -8.11 6.75 14.98
CA SER A 12 -8.56 6.60 13.60
C SER A 12 -8.84 7.96 12.96
N ASN A 13 -8.25 8.21 11.79
CA ASN A 13 -8.54 9.41 11.00
C ASN A 13 -8.74 9.04 9.51
N PRO A 14 -9.88 9.34 8.88
CA PRO A 14 -10.09 9.11 7.44
C PRO A 14 -9.00 9.69 6.54
N ALA A 15 -8.38 10.81 6.93
CA ALA A 15 -7.27 11.43 6.19
C ALA A 15 -5.98 10.57 6.18
N ASN A 16 -5.88 9.57 7.07
CA ASN A 16 -4.76 8.64 7.08
C ASN A 16 -4.86 7.55 6.02
N ALA A 17 -6.06 7.28 5.51
CA ALA A 17 -6.33 6.14 4.65
C ALA A 17 -5.94 6.43 3.20
N SER A 18 -5.41 5.42 2.51
CA SER A 18 -5.03 5.52 1.10
C SER A 18 -5.21 4.19 0.36
N ILE A 19 -5.52 4.29 -0.93
CA ILE A 19 -5.49 3.18 -1.89
C ILE A 19 -4.44 3.56 -2.91
N SER A 20 -3.26 2.95 -2.83
CA SER A 20 -2.10 3.34 -3.63
C SER A 20 -1.72 2.24 -4.61
N HIS A 21 -1.60 2.59 -5.89
CA HIS A 21 -1.07 1.72 -6.93
C HIS A 21 0.35 2.13 -7.26
N ARG A 22 1.25 1.16 -7.46
CA ARG A 22 2.58 1.46 -7.99
C ARG A 22 2.49 1.63 -9.50
N THR A 23 2.80 2.81 -9.98
CA THR A 23 2.80 3.20 -11.40
C THR A 23 4.07 2.74 -12.11
N TYR A 24 5.21 2.76 -11.42
CA TYR A 24 6.43 2.11 -11.86
C TYR A 24 7.39 1.81 -10.70
N PHE A 25 8.30 0.90 -10.98
CA PHE A 25 9.51 0.64 -10.20
C PHE A 25 10.73 0.91 -11.08
N TYR A 26 11.73 1.60 -10.53
CA TYR A 26 12.93 1.96 -11.26
C TYR A 26 14.19 1.64 -10.43
N PRO A 27 14.92 0.56 -10.74
CA PRO A 27 16.13 0.20 -10.00
C PRO A 27 17.26 1.17 -10.33
N LEU A 28 18.00 1.59 -9.30
CA LEU A 28 19.12 2.49 -9.37
C LEU A 28 20.38 1.83 -8.76
N PRO A 29 21.59 2.19 -9.22
CA PRO A 29 22.82 1.68 -8.62
C PRO A 29 22.97 2.12 -7.16
N HIS A 30 23.71 1.34 -6.38
CA HIS A 30 24.07 1.71 -5.02
C HIS A 30 25.56 1.48 -4.75
N PRO A 31 26.30 2.49 -4.23
CA PRO A 31 25.85 3.86 -4.02
C PRO A 31 25.57 4.58 -5.36
N LEU A 32 24.76 5.64 -5.32
CA LEU A 32 24.54 6.49 -6.49
C LEU A 32 25.83 7.26 -6.83
N PRO A 33 26.20 7.38 -8.12
CA PRO A 33 27.30 8.26 -8.53
C PRO A 33 27.07 9.72 -8.09
N PRO A 34 28.11 10.47 -7.70
CA PRO A 34 27.98 11.90 -7.37
C PRO A 34 27.35 12.71 -8.52
N GLY A 35 26.57 13.74 -8.17
CA GLY A 35 25.80 14.53 -9.16
C GLY A 35 24.60 13.82 -9.80
N THR A 36 24.24 12.59 -9.38
CA THR A 36 23.03 11.92 -9.86
C THR A 36 21.78 12.70 -9.43
N PRO A 37 20.84 13.00 -10.35
CA PRO A 37 19.63 13.71 -9.97
C PRO A 37 18.76 12.86 -9.05
N ILE A 38 18.21 13.49 -8.00
CA ILE A 38 17.18 12.89 -7.13
C ILE A 38 16.00 13.87 -7.00
N PRO A 39 14.78 13.45 -7.31
CA PRO A 39 14.51 12.22 -8.02
C PRO A 39 15.07 12.17 -9.45
N TYR A 40 15.38 10.96 -9.89
CA TYR A 40 16.05 10.62 -11.13
C TYR A 40 15.06 10.57 -12.30
N SER A 41 14.02 9.74 -12.17
CA SER A 41 13.09 9.43 -13.25
C SER A 41 12.30 10.62 -13.82
N PRO A 42 11.97 11.70 -13.09
CA PRO A 42 11.31 12.87 -13.69
C PRO A 42 12.16 13.61 -14.74
N GLY A 43 13.49 13.41 -14.72
CA GLY A 43 14.40 14.00 -15.70
C GLY A 43 14.49 13.23 -17.02
N LEU A 44 13.96 12.02 -17.11
CA LEU A 44 14.10 11.16 -18.29
C LEU A 44 13.21 11.63 -19.46
N PRO A 45 13.64 11.42 -20.72
CA PRO A 45 14.98 10.96 -21.15
C PRO A 45 16.05 12.06 -21.14
N SER A 46 15.67 13.32 -20.92
CA SER A 46 16.52 14.50 -21.14
C SER A 46 17.73 14.59 -20.20
N GLN A 47 17.62 14.04 -18.99
CA GLN A 47 18.67 14.00 -17.98
C GLN A 47 18.89 12.55 -17.55
N ASN A 48 19.71 11.82 -18.31
CA ASN A 48 20.00 10.40 -18.10
C ASN A 48 21.51 10.13 -17.89
N PRO A 49 22.13 10.67 -16.83
CA PRO A 49 23.58 10.54 -16.63
C PRO A 49 24.04 9.12 -16.28
N LEU A 50 23.11 8.20 -16.02
CA LEU A 50 23.40 6.80 -15.70
C LEU A 50 23.19 5.87 -16.90
N ASP A 51 22.76 6.42 -18.05
CA ASP A 51 22.43 5.66 -19.27
C ASP A 51 21.46 4.49 -19.01
N LEU A 52 20.46 4.74 -18.15
CA LEU A 52 19.43 3.77 -17.81
C LEU A 52 18.24 3.85 -18.80
N PRO A 53 17.38 2.82 -18.90
CA PRO A 53 16.25 2.84 -19.82
C PRO A 53 15.33 4.06 -19.61
N SER A 54 15.09 4.84 -20.66
CA SER A 54 14.31 6.09 -20.57
C SER A 54 12.86 5.94 -20.10
N THR A 55 12.33 4.71 -20.09
CA THR A 55 10.95 4.41 -19.75
C THR A 55 10.93 3.47 -18.56
N PRO A 56 10.53 3.96 -17.36
CA PRO A 56 10.28 3.11 -16.22
C PRO A 56 9.20 2.07 -16.51
N VAL A 57 9.27 0.93 -15.81
CA VAL A 57 8.34 -0.19 -16.00
C VAL A 57 7.68 -0.58 -14.69
N GLU A 58 6.46 -1.09 -14.76
CA GLU A 58 5.78 -1.69 -13.63
C GLU A 58 5.55 -3.18 -13.91
N PRO A 59 6.42 -4.07 -13.40
CA PRO A 59 6.31 -5.50 -13.66
C PRO A 59 5.19 -6.18 -12.85
N THR A 60 4.57 -5.49 -11.90
CA THR A 60 3.58 -6.06 -10.98
C THR A 60 2.25 -5.31 -10.98
N SER A 61 1.17 -5.98 -10.60
CA SER A 61 -0.06 -5.37 -10.13
C SER A 61 0.07 -5.11 -8.62
N SER A 62 0.74 -4.03 -8.26
CA SER A 62 0.90 -3.60 -6.87
C SER A 62 -0.30 -2.80 -6.39
N LEU A 63 -0.79 -3.14 -5.21
CA LEU A 63 -1.82 -2.39 -4.50
C LEU A 63 -1.48 -2.36 -3.01
N VAL A 64 -1.46 -1.16 -2.46
CA VAL A 64 -1.35 -0.93 -1.01
C VAL A 64 -2.68 -0.36 -0.52
N LEU A 65 -3.23 -0.97 0.51
CA LEU A 65 -4.33 -0.40 1.28
C LEU A 65 -3.77 0.04 2.63
N THR A 66 -3.90 1.33 2.96
CA THR A 66 -3.56 1.88 4.27
C THR A 66 -4.84 2.29 4.98
N SER A 67 -5.09 1.74 6.17
CA SER A 67 -6.28 1.99 6.97
C SER A 67 -6.24 3.34 7.69
N THR A 68 -7.35 3.72 8.33
CA THR A 68 -7.44 4.98 9.09
C THR A 68 -6.55 5.00 10.34
N THR A 69 -6.14 3.84 10.83
CA THR A 69 -5.19 3.66 11.95
C THR A 69 -3.77 3.34 11.48
N LYS A 70 -3.46 3.60 10.19
CA LYS A 70 -2.14 3.36 9.56
C LYS A 70 -1.69 1.90 9.55
N GLN A 71 -2.63 0.95 9.63
CA GLN A 71 -2.35 -0.45 9.30
C GLN A 71 -2.35 -0.58 7.78
N PHE A 72 -1.34 -1.23 7.21
CA PHE A 72 -1.28 -1.41 5.76
C PHE A 72 -1.17 -2.87 5.36
N VAL A 73 -1.58 -3.15 4.12
CA VAL A 73 -1.31 -4.39 3.41
C VAL A 73 -0.87 -4.06 1.98
N ASP A 74 0.32 -4.50 1.62
CA ASP A 74 0.92 -4.40 0.29
C ASP A 74 0.93 -5.80 -0.34
N VAL A 75 0.33 -5.94 -1.52
CA VAL A 75 0.38 -7.17 -2.31
C VAL A 75 0.85 -6.82 -3.73
N ARG A 76 1.98 -7.38 -4.12
CA ARG A 76 2.62 -7.21 -5.43
C ARG A 76 2.63 -8.54 -6.17
N VAL A 77 1.84 -8.61 -7.24
CA VAL A 77 1.71 -9.82 -8.08
C VAL A 77 2.30 -9.52 -9.43
N PHE A 78 3.23 -10.33 -9.94
CA PHE A 78 3.74 -10.17 -11.30
C PHE A 78 2.59 -10.15 -12.31
N LYS A 79 2.63 -9.17 -13.22
CA LYS A 79 1.81 -9.16 -14.44
C LYS A 79 2.15 -10.40 -15.30
N PRO A 80 1.33 -10.74 -16.31
CA PRO A 80 1.64 -11.85 -17.21
C PRO A 80 3.09 -11.79 -17.70
N ILE A 81 3.84 -12.87 -17.47
CA ILE A 81 5.24 -12.99 -17.90
C ILE A 81 5.27 -13.62 -19.30
N LEU A 82 4.40 -14.60 -19.51
CA LEU A 82 4.19 -15.27 -20.78
C LEU A 82 2.90 -14.75 -21.45
N GLU A 83 2.78 -14.92 -22.76
CA GLU A 83 1.59 -14.48 -23.51
C GLU A 83 0.30 -15.22 -23.05
N ASP A 84 0.43 -16.50 -22.69
CA ASP A 84 -0.69 -17.34 -22.22
C ASP A 84 -0.97 -17.23 -20.72
N ASP A 85 -0.18 -16.43 -19.99
CA ASP A 85 -0.39 -16.25 -18.55
C ASP A 85 -1.72 -15.50 -18.30
N PRO A 86 -2.54 -15.94 -17.32
CA PRO A 86 -3.69 -15.16 -16.92
C PRO A 86 -3.23 -13.80 -16.36
N GLU A 87 -4.08 -12.78 -16.53
CA GLU A 87 -3.80 -11.41 -16.09
C GLU A 87 -3.35 -11.37 -14.63
N LEU A 88 -4.16 -11.94 -13.74
CA LEU A 88 -3.83 -12.17 -12.33
C LEU A 88 -4.33 -13.55 -11.89
N PRO A 89 -3.54 -14.32 -11.12
CA PRO A 89 -4.01 -15.58 -10.54
C PRO A 89 -5.11 -15.31 -9.52
N ASN A 90 -6.29 -15.90 -9.71
CA ASN A 90 -7.46 -15.72 -8.84
C ASN A 90 -8.09 -17.05 -8.37
N GLU A 91 -7.43 -18.19 -8.62
CA GLU A 91 -7.86 -19.54 -8.19
C GLU A 91 -6.79 -20.27 -7.33
N GLY A 92 -5.84 -19.54 -6.74
CA GLY A 92 -4.77 -20.09 -5.91
C GLY A 92 -3.45 -20.36 -6.66
N GLY A 93 -3.39 -19.94 -7.93
CA GLY A 93 -2.33 -20.15 -8.92
C GLY A 93 -0.92 -19.70 -8.49
N PRO A 94 0.09 -20.03 -9.32
CA PRO A 94 1.41 -20.41 -8.84
C PRO A 94 2.00 -19.36 -7.92
N ARG A 95 2.54 -19.81 -6.77
CA ARG A 95 3.14 -18.93 -5.76
C ARG A 95 4.27 -18.07 -6.33
N ALA A 96 4.94 -18.53 -7.39
CA ALA A 96 5.95 -17.78 -8.12
C ALA A 96 5.43 -16.50 -8.81
N ARG A 97 4.12 -16.34 -8.99
CA ARG A 97 3.52 -15.08 -9.48
C ARG A 97 3.45 -14.00 -8.42
N LEU A 98 3.68 -14.33 -7.15
CA LEU A 98 3.83 -13.32 -6.11
C LEU A 98 5.27 -12.81 -6.09
N ASP A 99 5.45 -11.50 -6.23
CA ASP A 99 6.74 -10.84 -6.02
C ASP A 99 6.99 -10.62 -4.52
N TRP A 100 6.03 -9.95 -3.88
CA TRP A 100 6.12 -9.58 -2.48
C TRP A 100 4.72 -9.33 -1.91
N ALA A 101 4.48 -9.79 -0.70
CA ALA A 101 3.34 -9.35 0.09
C ALA A 101 3.76 -9.17 1.54
N PHE A 102 3.33 -8.08 2.15
CA PHE A 102 3.67 -7.72 3.52
C PHE A 102 2.60 -6.80 4.11
N ALA A 103 2.54 -6.77 5.44
CA ALA A 103 1.57 -5.99 6.18
C ALA A 103 2.16 -5.56 7.52
N GLY A 104 1.68 -4.43 8.04
CA GLY A 104 2.21 -3.86 9.25
C GLY A 104 1.69 -2.45 9.49
N THR A 105 2.54 -1.59 10.06
CA THR A 105 2.21 -0.21 10.37
C THR A 105 3.10 0.76 9.60
N SER A 106 2.52 1.86 9.14
CA SER A 106 3.26 2.92 8.45
C SER A 106 3.36 4.17 9.31
N ALA A 107 4.50 4.86 9.26
CA ALA A 107 4.67 6.20 9.81
C ALA A 107 5.28 7.12 8.75
N SER A 108 4.95 8.40 8.79
CA SER A 108 5.56 9.41 7.93
C SER A 108 5.62 10.73 8.66
N HIS A 109 6.69 11.50 8.42
CA HIS A 109 6.86 12.83 8.97
C HIS A 109 7.52 13.77 7.96
N PRO A 110 7.13 15.06 7.92
CA PRO A 110 7.76 16.04 7.06
C PRO A 110 9.25 16.20 7.36
N ILE A 111 10.05 16.34 6.31
CA ILE A 111 11.48 16.65 6.36
C ILE A 111 11.81 17.77 5.38
N PRO A 112 12.90 18.52 5.57
CA PRO A 112 13.47 19.36 4.51
C PRO A 112 13.81 18.50 3.29
N ASP A 113 13.72 19.06 2.08
CA ASP A 113 14.18 18.38 0.87
C ASP A 113 15.67 18.02 1.04
N PRO A 114 16.03 16.72 1.09
CA PRO A 114 17.42 16.29 1.27
C PRO A 114 18.28 16.55 0.02
N TYR A 115 17.65 16.86 -1.12
CA TYR A 115 18.31 17.16 -2.39
C TYR A 115 17.79 18.49 -2.95
N PRO A 116 18.02 19.63 -2.26
CA PRO A 116 17.43 20.92 -2.63
C PRO A 116 17.90 21.46 -3.99
N HIS A 117 19.08 21.01 -4.45
CA HIS A 117 19.63 21.30 -5.78
C HIS A 117 19.32 20.19 -6.81
N GLY A 118 18.53 19.20 -6.40
CA GLY A 118 18.08 18.10 -7.23
C GLY A 118 19.13 17.02 -7.51
N THR A 119 20.28 17.01 -6.83
CA THR A 119 21.37 16.03 -7.07
C THR A 119 22.00 15.52 -5.77
N THR A 120 22.62 14.33 -5.80
CA THR A 120 23.49 13.79 -4.74
C THR A 120 24.74 14.66 -4.54
N GLU A 121 25.14 14.92 -3.28
CA GLU A 121 26.35 15.63 -2.78
C GLU A 121 27.01 16.72 -3.66
N HIS A 122 27.19 17.92 -3.09
CA HIS A 122 27.99 19.05 -3.59
C HIS A 122 28.45 18.98 -5.06
N ALA A 123 27.49 19.02 -6.00
CA ALA A 123 27.77 19.53 -7.33
C ALA A 123 28.10 21.03 -7.15
N ALA A 124 29.38 21.29 -6.87
CA ALA A 124 29.91 22.62 -6.68
C ALA A 124 29.53 23.44 -7.92
N HIS A 125 28.81 24.56 -7.69
CA HIS A 125 28.37 25.52 -8.70
C HIS A 125 27.04 25.23 -9.41
N HIS A 126 25.93 25.15 -8.66
CA HIS A 126 24.61 25.38 -9.25
C HIS A 126 23.89 26.56 -8.60
N THR A 127 23.67 27.61 -9.41
CA THR A 127 22.85 28.79 -9.14
C THR A 127 21.35 28.55 -9.40
N ALA A 128 20.95 27.28 -9.55
CA ALA A 128 19.56 26.93 -9.81
C ALA A 128 18.70 27.21 -8.57
N PRO A 129 17.49 27.79 -8.74
CA PRO A 129 16.58 27.98 -7.63
C PRO A 129 16.23 26.62 -7.01
N PRO A 130 16.01 26.57 -5.67
CA PRO A 130 15.59 25.35 -5.01
C PRO A 130 14.28 24.85 -5.62
N ARG A 131 14.17 23.52 -5.75
CA ARG A 131 12.96 22.89 -6.27
C ARG A 131 11.79 23.16 -5.33
N SER A 132 10.62 23.46 -5.89
CA SER A 132 9.37 23.58 -5.14
C SER A 132 8.53 22.33 -5.33
N TRP A 133 7.97 21.84 -4.23
CA TRP A 133 7.06 20.69 -4.22
C TRP A 133 5.61 21.14 -3.91
N PRO A 134 4.59 20.47 -4.47
CA PRO A 134 3.17 20.76 -4.19
C PRO A 134 2.76 20.48 -2.74
N ALA A 135 3.53 19.67 -2.01
CA ALA A 135 3.37 19.40 -0.59
C ALA A 135 4.75 19.17 0.06
N PRO A 136 4.87 19.11 1.39
CA PRO A 136 6.14 18.80 2.06
C PRO A 136 6.70 17.43 1.63
N VAL A 137 8.02 17.35 1.46
CA VAL A 137 8.74 16.07 1.39
C VAL A 137 8.61 15.38 2.74
N THR A 138 8.45 14.06 2.76
CA THR A 138 8.36 13.29 4.00
C THR A 138 9.33 12.13 4.03
N HIS A 139 9.81 11.77 5.21
CA HIS A 139 10.42 10.46 5.45
C HIS A 139 9.33 9.49 5.89
N ALA A 140 9.17 8.40 5.16
CA ALA A 140 8.21 7.35 5.48
C ALA A 140 8.95 6.09 5.94
N SER A 141 8.36 5.36 6.88
CA SER A 141 8.84 4.06 7.34
C SER A 141 7.69 3.07 7.47
N TRP A 142 7.98 1.81 7.15
CA TRP A 142 7.04 0.71 7.22
C TRP A 142 7.60 -0.37 8.14
N THR A 143 6.91 -0.61 9.26
CA THR A 143 7.27 -1.66 10.20
C THR A 143 6.50 -2.93 9.84
N HIS A 144 7.19 -3.91 9.29
CA HIS A 144 6.57 -5.16 8.83
C HIS A 144 6.26 -6.06 10.02
N TRP A 145 5.00 -6.46 10.13
CA TRP A 145 4.54 -7.48 11.07
C TRP A 145 4.40 -8.85 10.41
N LEU A 146 4.09 -8.83 9.11
CA LEU A 146 4.04 -9.95 8.17
C LEU A 146 4.85 -9.60 6.93
N ASP A 147 5.67 -10.53 6.47
CA ASP A 147 6.42 -10.37 5.22
C ASP A 147 6.62 -11.73 4.56
N SER A 148 6.13 -11.91 3.33
CA SER A 148 6.25 -13.16 2.57
C SER A 148 7.68 -13.65 2.35
N ARG A 149 8.70 -12.78 2.51
CA ARG A 149 10.12 -13.13 2.41
C ARG A 149 10.72 -13.57 3.76
N HIS A 150 9.99 -13.38 4.86
CA HIS A 150 10.45 -13.68 6.22
C HIS A 150 9.41 -14.51 6.99
N PRO A 151 9.74 -15.76 7.38
CA PRO A 151 8.81 -16.62 8.12
C PRO A 151 8.37 -16.00 9.45
N VAL A 152 7.11 -16.24 9.86
CA VAL A 152 6.51 -15.71 11.11
C VAL A 152 7.32 -16.04 12.38
N ALA A 153 8.09 -17.12 12.37
CA ALA A 153 8.92 -17.57 13.49
C ALA A 153 10.41 -17.18 13.37
N ALA A 154 10.76 -16.31 12.43
CA ALA A 154 12.15 -15.90 12.23
C ALA A 154 12.66 -15.07 13.44
N PRO A 155 13.93 -15.25 13.86
CA PRO A 155 14.48 -14.55 15.02
C PRO A 155 14.58 -13.05 14.78
N SER A 156 14.19 -12.24 15.76
CA SER A 156 14.25 -10.77 15.66
C SER A 156 15.70 -10.23 15.69
N PRO A 157 16.05 -9.22 14.87
CA PRO A 157 15.28 -8.67 13.75
C PRO A 157 15.56 -9.48 12.48
N ALA A 158 14.57 -10.26 12.00
CA ALA A 158 14.69 -10.99 10.75
C ALA A 158 14.31 -10.13 9.54
N ILE A 159 13.39 -9.19 9.72
CA ILE A 159 12.87 -8.34 8.65
C ILE A 159 13.70 -7.06 8.60
N PRO A 160 14.28 -6.70 7.43
CA PRO A 160 15.00 -5.44 7.26
C PRO A 160 14.11 -4.22 7.52
N GLU A 161 14.74 -3.09 7.83
CA GLU A 161 14.07 -1.80 7.85
C GLU A 161 13.59 -1.45 6.42
N ASP A 162 12.37 -0.93 6.34
CA ASP A 162 11.77 -0.43 5.10
C ASP A 162 11.44 1.06 5.27
N GLU A 163 12.09 1.90 4.48
CA GLU A 163 12.01 3.35 4.56
C GLU A 163 12.31 4.03 3.23
N GLY A 164 11.72 5.21 3.04
CA GLY A 164 11.81 5.97 1.80
C GLY A 164 11.61 7.47 2.00
N THR A 165 12.28 8.26 1.15
CA THR A 165 11.99 9.69 1.00
C THR A 165 10.88 9.87 -0.02
N MET A 166 9.80 10.53 0.38
CA MET A 166 8.60 10.71 -0.43
C MET A 166 8.56 12.13 -1.02
N PHE A 167 8.64 12.22 -2.34
CA PHE A 167 8.56 13.46 -3.11
C PHE A 167 7.18 13.59 -3.75
N PRO A 168 6.32 14.52 -3.29
CA PRO A 168 4.99 14.67 -3.86
C PRO A 168 5.11 15.33 -5.25
N LEU A 169 4.66 14.64 -6.30
CA LEU A 169 4.69 15.15 -7.67
C LEU A 169 3.39 15.85 -8.06
N SER A 170 2.27 15.41 -7.49
CA SER A 170 0.94 16.00 -7.70
C SER A 170 0.03 15.71 -6.49
N ALA A 171 -1.26 16.05 -6.60
CA ALA A 171 -2.24 15.74 -5.56
C ALA A 171 -2.46 14.23 -5.34
N THR A 172 -2.13 13.39 -6.31
CA THR A 172 -2.32 11.94 -6.24
C THR A 172 -1.06 11.14 -6.52
N GLN A 173 0.05 11.79 -6.86
CA GLN A 173 1.29 11.11 -7.23
C GLN A 173 2.41 11.47 -6.27
N THR A 174 3.05 10.43 -5.75
CA THR A 174 4.18 10.55 -4.83
C THR A 174 5.28 9.62 -5.31
N LEU A 175 6.46 10.17 -5.52
CA LEU A 175 7.62 9.38 -5.87
C LEU A 175 8.42 9.07 -4.62
N GLU A 176 8.56 7.80 -4.33
CA GLU A 176 9.42 7.29 -3.29
C GLU A 176 10.83 7.08 -3.84
N PHE A 177 11.83 7.53 -3.10
CA PHE A 177 13.23 7.15 -3.29
C PHE A 177 13.70 6.41 -2.04
N GLY A 178 14.14 5.18 -2.23
CA GLY A 178 14.56 4.30 -1.14
C GLY A 178 15.81 3.50 -1.49
N LYS A 179 16.22 2.68 -0.53
CA LYS A 179 17.31 1.70 -0.69
C LYS A 179 16.90 0.41 0.00
N GLY A 180 17.37 -0.72 -0.53
CA GLY A 180 17.02 -2.01 0.04
C GLY A 180 17.90 -3.13 -0.49
N ILE A 181 17.72 -4.33 0.06
CA ILE A 181 18.42 -5.52 -0.43
C ILE A 181 17.66 -6.02 -1.66
N ASN A 182 18.33 -6.11 -2.80
CA ASN A 182 17.78 -6.76 -3.98
C ASN A 182 17.59 -8.26 -3.66
N PRO A 183 16.37 -8.80 -3.71
CA PRO A 183 16.09 -10.18 -3.29
C PRO A 183 16.74 -11.23 -4.19
N ALA A 184 17.04 -10.90 -5.46
CA ALA A 184 17.66 -11.82 -6.40
C ALA A 184 19.19 -11.87 -6.26
N THR A 185 19.83 -10.78 -5.84
CA THR A 185 21.31 -10.70 -5.79
C THR A 185 21.87 -10.64 -4.36
N GLY A 186 21.04 -10.33 -3.36
CA GLY A 186 21.48 -10.09 -1.98
C GLY A 186 22.26 -8.79 -1.78
N ASN A 187 22.48 -8.00 -2.84
CA ASN A 187 23.22 -6.74 -2.77
C ASN A 187 22.27 -5.56 -2.51
N MET A 188 22.78 -4.52 -1.87
CA MET A 188 22.06 -3.25 -1.72
C MET A 188 21.85 -2.60 -3.09
N TRP A 189 20.68 -2.04 -3.32
CA TRP A 189 20.38 -1.15 -4.44
C TRP A 189 19.65 0.10 -3.95
N ALA A 190 19.63 1.14 -4.77
CA ALA A 190 18.69 2.24 -4.62
C ALA A 190 17.52 1.98 -5.58
N TYR A 191 16.39 2.62 -5.34
CA TYR A 191 15.24 2.50 -6.23
C TYR A 191 14.37 3.75 -6.18
N GLU A 192 13.56 3.91 -7.22
CA GLU A 192 12.40 4.79 -7.19
C GLU A 192 11.11 4.01 -7.41
N GLU A 193 10.08 4.33 -6.64
CA GLU A 193 8.72 3.82 -6.84
C GLU A 193 7.78 5.01 -7.03
N LEU A 194 7.10 5.11 -8.18
CA LEU A 194 6.04 6.10 -8.33
C LEU A 194 4.73 5.50 -7.84
N TRP A 195 4.18 6.06 -6.79
CA TRP A 195 2.87 5.71 -6.26
C TRP A 195 1.81 6.66 -6.78
N THR A 196 0.63 6.12 -7.10
CA THR A 196 -0.53 6.88 -7.51
C THR A 196 -1.74 6.48 -6.68
N ASP A 197 -2.28 7.44 -5.95
CA ASP A 197 -3.43 7.26 -5.07
C ASP A 197 -4.74 7.33 -5.87
N GLY A 198 -5.60 6.34 -5.63
CA GLY A 198 -6.96 6.28 -6.14
C GLY A 198 -7.96 6.89 -5.16
N SER A 199 -9.17 7.18 -5.67
CA SER A 199 -10.28 7.62 -4.82
C SER A 199 -10.82 6.49 -3.95
N ILE A 200 -11.18 6.81 -2.70
CA ILE A 200 -11.72 5.85 -1.74
C ILE A 200 -13.25 5.86 -1.80
N GLN A 201 -13.80 5.11 -2.75
CA GLN A 201 -15.23 5.04 -2.97
C GLN A 201 -15.91 3.98 -2.09
N SER A 202 -17.18 4.19 -1.76
CA SER A 202 -18.00 3.20 -1.07
C SER A 202 -18.33 2.00 -1.98
N ALA A 203 -18.96 0.97 -1.40
CA ALA A 203 -19.37 -0.24 -2.11
C ALA A 203 -20.90 -0.43 -1.99
N PRO A 204 -21.70 0.26 -2.82
CA PRO A 204 -23.16 0.17 -2.81
C PRO A 204 -23.69 -1.26 -2.97
N THR A 205 -24.81 -1.56 -2.32
CA THR A 205 -25.57 -2.78 -2.55
C THR A 205 -27.02 -2.46 -2.90
N ARG A 206 -27.81 -3.47 -3.27
CA ARG A 206 -29.24 -3.30 -3.53
C ARG A 206 -29.99 -2.80 -2.29
N GLU A 207 -29.55 -3.24 -1.12
CA GLU A 207 -30.13 -2.93 0.19
C GLU A 207 -29.70 -1.54 0.67
N GLU A 208 -28.47 -1.11 0.35
CA GLU A 208 -27.91 0.17 0.75
C GLU A 208 -27.23 0.87 -0.44
N ARG A 209 -27.96 1.82 -1.05
CA ARG A 209 -27.52 2.50 -2.29
C ARG A 209 -26.47 3.61 -2.06
N ASP A 210 -26.46 4.19 -0.88
CA ASP A 210 -25.51 5.25 -0.46
C ASP A 210 -24.85 4.85 0.88
N PRO A 211 -24.07 3.75 0.92
CA PRO A 211 -23.39 3.34 2.13
C PRO A 211 -22.22 4.29 2.41
N PRO A 212 -21.83 4.47 3.69
CA PRO A 212 -20.57 5.13 3.99
C PRO A 212 -19.39 4.32 3.43
N VAL A 213 -18.26 5.00 3.29
CA VAL A 213 -16.97 4.36 3.10
C VAL A 213 -16.58 3.68 4.40
N TYR A 214 -16.04 2.47 4.30
CA TYR A 214 -15.58 1.70 5.45
C TYR A 214 -14.07 1.47 5.38
N SER A 215 -13.41 1.60 6.52
CA SER A 215 -12.08 1.07 6.78
C SER A 215 -12.19 0.01 7.86
N ILE A 216 -11.81 -1.23 7.53
CA ILE A 216 -11.95 -2.39 8.41
C ILE A 216 -10.63 -3.15 8.42
N VAL A 217 -10.15 -3.50 9.61
CA VAL A 217 -8.96 -4.34 9.81
C VAL A 217 -9.34 -5.58 10.62
N LEU A 218 -9.09 -6.75 10.07
CA LEU A 218 -9.15 -8.03 10.79
C LEU A 218 -7.74 -8.57 11.00
N ARG A 219 -7.40 -9.00 12.21
CA ARG A 219 -6.10 -9.58 12.55
C ARG A 219 -6.24 -11.00 13.07
N CYS A 220 -5.39 -11.90 12.59
CA CYS A 220 -5.20 -13.22 13.16
C CYS A 220 -3.79 -13.32 13.72
N GLU A 221 -3.64 -13.71 14.98
CA GLU A 221 -2.36 -14.02 15.59
C GLU A 221 -2.49 -15.28 16.44
N ASP A 222 -1.72 -16.30 16.08
CA ASP A 222 -1.61 -17.56 16.79
C ASP A 222 -0.14 -17.97 16.79
N GLU A 223 0.60 -17.42 17.75
CA GLU A 223 2.04 -17.64 17.90
C GLU A 223 2.39 -19.12 18.07
N LYS A 224 1.54 -19.87 18.77
CA LYS A 224 1.73 -21.30 19.04
C LYS A 224 1.82 -22.11 17.75
N HIS A 225 1.05 -21.73 16.73
CA HIS A 225 1.06 -22.38 15.43
C HIS A 225 1.81 -21.58 14.36
N HIS A 226 2.50 -20.51 14.76
CA HIS A 226 3.22 -19.58 13.89
C HIS A 226 2.34 -19.00 12.78
N VAL A 227 1.11 -18.62 13.14
CA VAL A 227 0.16 -18.02 12.20
C VAL A 227 -0.02 -16.55 12.49
N ARG A 228 0.09 -15.75 11.44
CA ARG A 228 -0.27 -14.34 11.43
C ARG A 228 -1.05 -14.02 10.17
N GLY A 229 -2.04 -13.14 10.28
CA GLY A 229 -2.82 -12.70 9.14
C GLY A 229 -3.41 -11.31 9.35
N VAL A 230 -3.55 -10.57 8.26
CA VAL A 230 -4.24 -9.27 8.22
C VAL A 230 -5.20 -9.26 7.04
N VAL A 231 -6.41 -8.74 7.25
CA VAL A 231 -7.32 -8.31 6.19
C VAL A 231 -7.56 -6.82 6.37
N VAL A 232 -7.36 -6.04 5.31
CA VAL A 232 -7.77 -4.63 5.24
C VAL A 232 -8.84 -4.50 4.19
N ARG A 233 -10.02 -3.99 4.56
CA ARG A 233 -10.99 -3.44 3.61
C ARG A 233 -10.91 -1.93 3.69
N LEU A 234 -10.83 -1.28 2.53
CA LEU A 234 -10.91 0.16 2.40
C LEU A 234 -11.82 0.51 1.22
N GLY A 235 -13.01 1.03 1.54
CA GLY A 235 -14.04 1.34 0.55
C GLY A 235 -14.43 0.12 -0.28
N ARG A 236 -14.22 0.24 -1.60
CA ARG A 236 -14.47 -0.78 -2.64
C ARG A 236 -13.33 -1.80 -2.82
N TYR A 237 -12.25 -1.71 -2.05
CA TYR A 237 -11.14 -2.68 -2.09
C TYR A 237 -11.04 -3.47 -0.80
N CYS A 238 -10.59 -4.72 -0.91
CA CYS A 238 -10.21 -5.53 0.24
C CYS A 238 -9.02 -6.42 -0.13
N GLN A 239 -7.98 -6.39 0.70
CA GLN A 239 -6.83 -7.28 0.57
C GLN A 239 -6.63 -8.05 1.87
N GLY A 240 -6.15 -9.28 1.74
CA GLY A 240 -5.77 -10.09 2.88
C GLY A 240 -4.51 -10.89 2.64
N ILE A 241 -3.73 -11.06 3.70
CA ILE A 241 -2.54 -11.88 3.77
C ILE A 241 -2.65 -12.79 4.99
N VAL A 242 -2.28 -14.06 4.83
CA VAL A 242 -2.10 -14.99 5.95
C VAL A 242 -0.84 -15.80 5.74
N MET A 243 -0.06 -15.97 6.79
CA MET A 243 1.15 -16.77 6.81
C MET A 243 1.09 -17.79 7.95
N LYS A 244 1.53 -19.01 7.65
CA LYS A 244 1.78 -20.11 8.61
C LYS A 244 3.22 -20.56 8.47
N GLY A 245 4.08 -20.12 9.39
CA GLY A 245 5.52 -20.23 9.23
C GLY A 245 5.97 -19.48 7.97
N ALA A 246 6.45 -20.21 6.95
CA ALA A 246 6.82 -19.66 5.64
C ALA A 246 5.72 -19.81 4.57
N TYR A 247 4.62 -20.51 4.88
CA TYR A 247 3.54 -20.76 3.92
C TYR A 247 2.58 -19.59 3.89
N LEU A 248 2.41 -18.98 2.73
CA LEU A 248 1.59 -17.78 2.52
C LEU A 248 0.30 -18.10 1.75
N SER A 249 -0.76 -17.34 2.02
CA SER A 249 -1.82 -17.07 1.05
C SER A 249 -2.19 -15.58 1.04
N VAL A 250 -2.59 -15.08 -0.13
CA VAL A 250 -3.09 -13.71 -0.30
C VAL A 250 -4.38 -13.67 -1.11
N GLU A 251 -5.22 -12.67 -0.85
CA GLU A 251 -6.41 -12.36 -1.61
C GLU A 251 -6.50 -10.85 -1.90
N ARG A 252 -7.01 -10.50 -3.08
CA ARG A 252 -7.48 -9.17 -3.43
C ARG A 252 -8.90 -9.26 -3.97
N TRP A 253 -9.75 -8.38 -3.49
CA TRP A 253 -11.15 -8.26 -3.87
C TRP A 253 -11.47 -6.82 -4.20
N GLU A 254 -12.29 -6.64 -5.23
CA GLU A 254 -12.72 -5.34 -5.73
C GLU A 254 -14.22 -5.38 -5.93
N TRP A 255 -14.91 -4.37 -5.41
CA TRP A 255 -16.30 -4.16 -5.74
C TRP A 255 -16.40 -3.50 -7.11
N VAL A 256 -17.18 -4.12 -8.00
CA VAL A 256 -17.36 -3.68 -9.39
C VAL A 256 -18.82 -3.38 -9.63
N ALA A 257 -19.12 -2.13 -10.03
CA ALA A 257 -20.45 -1.73 -10.47
C ALA A 257 -20.85 -2.49 -11.75
N ASP A 258 -22.11 -2.94 -11.83
CA ASP A 258 -22.67 -3.49 -13.06
C ASP A 258 -23.24 -2.31 -13.86
N ARG A 259 -22.51 -1.83 -14.89
CA ARG A 259 -22.86 -0.62 -15.66
C ARG A 259 -23.78 -0.89 -16.86
N ASP A 260 -24.10 -2.15 -17.11
CA ASP A 260 -24.88 -2.59 -18.28
C ASP A 260 -26.29 -3.10 -17.88
N LYS A 261 -26.69 -2.97 -16.60
CA LYS A 261 -27.93 -3.55 -16.04
C LYS A 261 -28.70 -2.61 -15.13
N ASP A 262 -28.57 -1.33 -15.43
CA ASP A 262 -29.10 -0.19 -14.69
C ASP A 262 -30.64 -0.25 -14.60
N GLU A 263 -31.30 -0.95 -15.53
CA GLU A 263 -32.75 -1.09 -15.61
C GLU A 263 -33.33 -2.12 -14.60
N GLU A 264 -32.53 -3.02 -14.03
CA GLU A 264 -33.00 -4.13 -13.17
C GLU A 264 -32.43 -4.12 -11.74
N GLY A 265 -31.64 -3.11 -11.39
CA GLY A 265 -31.29 -2.81 -10.01
C GLY A 265 -30.19 -3.67 -9.38
N GLN A 266 -29.29 -4.26 -10.18
CA GLN A 266 -28.02 -4.81 -9.67
C GLN A 266 -26.96 -3.69 -9.64
N LEU A 267 -26.64 -3.21 -8.43
CA LEU A 267 -25.74 -2.06 -8.24
C LEU A 267 -24.25 -2.41 -8.31
N GLY A 268 -23.88 -3.69 -8.25
CA GLY A 268 -22.50 -4.18 -8.34
C GLY A 268 -22.26 -5.42 -7.48
N GLN A 269 -21.05 -5.98 -7.53
CA GLN A 269 -20.66 -7.15 -6.73
C GLN A 269 -19.16 -7.16 -6.43
N TRP A 270 -18.80 -7.80 -5.32
CA TRP A 270 -17.40 -8.10 -4.99
C TRP A 270 -16.87 -9.20 -5.91
N LYS A 271 -15.75 -8.92 -6.58
CA LYS A 271 -15.02 -9.85 -7.44
C LYS A 271 -13.63 -10.06 -6.87
N ARG A 272 -13.23 -11.33 -6.73
CA ARG A 272 -11.86 -11.68 -6.38
C ARG A 272 -10.96 -11.47 -7.59
N THR A 273 -10.02 -10.55 -7.49
CA THR A 273 -9.07 -10.22 -8.55
C THR A 273 -7.71 -10.89 -8.35
N VAL A 274 -7.34 -11.22 -7.11
CA VAL A 274 -6.14 -12.02 -6.80
C VAL A 274 -6.47 -13.10 -5.77
N ARG A 275 -5.89 -14.28 -5.99
CA ARG A 275 -5.80 -15.38 -5.02
C ARG A 275 -4.56 -16.21 -5.33
N ILE A 276 -3.63 -16.23 -4.40
CA ILE A 276 -2.44 -17.09 -4.44
C ILE A 276 -2.39 -17.88 -3.13
N GLY A 277 -2.20 -19.19 -3.22
CA GLY A 277 -2.21 -20.10 -2.08
C GLY A 277 -3.59 -20.65 -1.71
N ASP A 278 -3.63 -21.43 -0.64
CA ASP A 278 -4.70 -22.36 -0.25
C ASP A 278 -5.26 -22.14 1.17
N GLN A 279 -4.61 -21.32 2.00
CA GLN A 279 -5.13 -20.99 3.33
C GLN A 279 -6.32 -20.05 3.24
N PHE A 280 -7.37 -20.31 4.02
CA PHE A 280 -8.53 -19.45 4.03
C PHE A 280 -8.22 -18.06 4.60
N ILE A 281 -8.81 -17.03 4.00
CA ILE A 281 -8.72 -15.63 4.44
C ILE A 281 -10.15 -15.09 4.57
N PRO A 282 -10.58 -14.54 5.72
CA PRO A 282 -11.95 -14.06 5.93
C PRO A 282 -12.16 -12.66 5.32
N CYS A 283 -11.94 -12.49 4.02
CA CYS A 283 -12.27 -11.24 3.33
C CYS A 283 -13.79 -10.99 3.29
N ALA A 284 -14.60 -12.04 3.06
CA ALA A 284 -16.05 -11.92 2.89
C ALA A 284 -16.80 -11.26 4.07
N PRO A 285 -16.51 -11.58 5.34
CA PRO A 285 -17.07 -10.84 6.47
C PRO A 285 -16.85 -9.33 6.43
N ALA A 286 -15.71 -8.86 5.91
CA ALA A 286 -15.44 -7.43 5.78
C ALA A 286 -16.37 -6.74 4.77
N PHE A 287 -16.99 -7.48 3.84
CA PHE A 287 -17.95 -6.95 2.86
C PHE A 287 -19.29 -6.59 3.49
N THR A 288 -19.60 -7.15 4.67
CA THR A 288 -20.86 -6.93 5.39
C THR A 288 -20.59 -6.28 6.75
N PRO A 289 -20.31 -4.96 6.83
CA PRO A 289 -19.90 -4.30 8.07
C PRO A 289 -20.85 -4.51 9.24
N ALA A 290 -22.14 -4.70 8.98
CA ALA A 290 -23.17 -4.94 9.99
C ALA A 290 -22.89 -6.17 10.87
N VAL A 291 -22.18 -7.19 10.37
CA VAL A 291 -21.85 -8.40 11.15
C VAL A 291 -20.54 -8.27 11.94
N LEU A 292 -19.85 -7.14 11.83
CA LEU A 292 -18.57 -6.89 12.51
C LEU A 292 -18.72 -5.80 13.57
N SER A 293 -17.99 -5.98 14.67
CA SER A 293 -17.80 -4.99 15.73
C SER A 293 -16.34 -5.00 16.15
N VAL A 294 -15.79 -3.85 16.54
CA VAL A 294 -14.42 -3.80 17.10
C VAL A 294 -14.33 -4.73 18.33
N GLY A 295 -13.25 -5.50 18.43
CA GLY A 295 -13.05 -6.56 19.42
C GLY A 295 -13.86 -7.84 19.14
N GLY A 296 -14.77 -7.82 18.15
CA GLY A 296 -15.51 -8.99 17.70
C GLY A 296 -14.60 -9.98 16.97
N LYS A 297 -15.01 -11.25 16.95
CA LYS A 297 -14.20 -12.37 16.44
C LYS A 297 -14.89 -13.05 15.28
N VAL A 298 -14.15 -13.24 14.19
CA VAL A 298 -14.52 -14.10 13.06
C VAL A 298 -13.70 -15.37 13.18
N ARG A 299 -14.37 -16.49 13.48
CA ARG A 299 -13.71 -17.80 13.55
C ARG A 299 -13.94 -18.56 12.26
N TYR A 300 -12.85 -19.06 11.68
CA TYR A 300 -12.92 -19.96 10.55
C TYR A 300 -11.91 -21.09 10.74
N TRP A 301 -12.40 -22.33 10.78
CA TRP A 301 -11.65 -23.51 11.21
C TRP A 301 -10.97 -23.28 12.57
N ASP A 302 -9.64 -23.38 12.59
CA ASP A 302 -8.83 -23.30 13.80
C ASP A 302 -8.39 -21.88 14.12
N TYR A 303 -8.58 -20.93 13.19
CA TYR A 303 -8.08 -19.57 13.33
C TYR A 303 -9.17 -18.57 13.70
N GLU A 304 -8.83 -17.71 14.64
CA GLU A 304 -9.65 -16.61 15.07
C GLU A 304 -9.08 -15.29 14.55
N TRP A 305 -9.96 -14.47 13.99
CA TRP A 305 -9.63 -13.15 13.47
C TRP A 305 -10.38 -12.10 14.27
N VAL A 306 -9.66 -11.18 14.89
CA VAL A 306 -10.23 -10.07 15.67
C VAL A 306 -10.42 -8.87 14.76
N CYS A 307 -11.58 -8.25 14.82
CA CYS A 307 -11.83 -6.96 14.19
C CYS A 307 -11.20 -5.86 15.04
N GLU A 308 -10.06 -5.32 14.61
CA GLU A 308 -9.33 -4.27 15.32
C GLU A 308 -9.80 -2.86 14.93
N GLU A 309 -10.23 -2.70 13.68
CA GLU A 309 -10.70 -1.43 13.14
C GLU A 309 -12.03 -1.64 12.44
N LYS A 310 -13.00 -0.75 12.70
CA LYS A 310 -14.21 -0.56 11.90
C LYS A 310 -14.61 0.91 11.97
N VAL A 311 -14.21 1.66 10.96
CA VAL A 311 -14.45 3.10 10.84
C VAL A 311 -15.33 3.34 9.63
N ALA A 312 -16.32 4.22 9.77
CA ALA A 312 -17.26 4.59 8.72
C ALA A 312 -17.28 6.11 8.55
N TRP A 313 -17.24 6.60 7.32
CA TRP A 313 -17.40 8.02 7.01
C TRP A 313 -18.14 8.19 5.68
N LYS A 314 -18.81 9.32 5.49
CA LYS A 314 -19.27 9.71 4.15
C LYS A 314 -18.18 10.51 3.46
N GLU A 315 -18.02 10.33 2.16
CA GLU A 315 -17.25 11.29 1.38
C GLU A 315 -17.86 12.68 1.59
N VAL A 316 -17.05 13.64 2.04
CA VAL A 316 -17.47 15.03 1.96
C VAL A 316 -17.34 15.39 0.49
N VAL A 317 -18.44 15.31 -0.25
CA VAL A 317 -18.52 15.91 -1.58
C VAL A 317 -18.22 17.39 -1.37
N GLY A 318 -17.02 17.83 -1.75
CA GLY A 318 -16.71 19.24 -1.77
C GLY A 318 -17.69 19.89 -2.73
N ASP A 319 -18.59 20.72 -2.21
CA ASP A 319 -19.46 21.55 -3.03
C ASP A 319 -18.56 22.33 -3.98
N GLY A 320 -18.66 22.01 -5.28
CA GLY A 320 -18.15 22.87 -6.34
C GLY A 320 -18.95 24.17 -6.33
N GLY A 321 -18.56 25.10 -5.46
CA GLY A 321 -19.30 26.32 -5.20
C GLY A 321 -18.39 27.44 -4.72
N ALA A 322 -17.92 28.24 -5.69
CA ALA A 322 -17.48 29.63 -5.59
C ALA A 322 -16.46 30.01 -4.49
N ALA A 323 -15.31 30.49 -4.97
CA ALA A 323 -14.37 31.29 -4.21
C ALA A 323 -15.06 32.37 -3.36
N ALA A 324 -14.77 32.37 -2.06
CA ALA A 324 -14.81 33.57 -1.24
C ALA A 324 -13.58 33.54 -0.34
N GLY A 325 -12.71 34.53 -0.56
CA GLY A 325 -11.46 34.69 0.19
C GLY A 325 -11.72 34.83 1.69
N GLY A 326 -10.82 34.23 2.46
CA GLY A 326 -10.73 34.42 3.90
C GLY A 326 -9.33 34.00 4.31
N GLU A 327 -8.50 35.01 4.58
CA GLU A 327 -7.15 34.88 5.15
C GLU A 327 -7.16 33.93 6.35
N ARG A 328 -6.15 33.05 6.42
CA ARG A 328 -5.73 32.46 7.69
C ARG A 328 -4.34 32.99 7.99
N GLU A 329 -4.30 33.93 8.93
CA GLU A 329 -3.08 34.28 9.65
C GLU A 329 -2.62 33.10 10.51
N TRP A 330 -1.30 33.07 10.70
CA TRP A 330 -0.42 31.99 11.15
C TRP A 330 -0.76 31.36 12.50
#